data_AF-A0AAA9SN62-F1
#
_entry.id   AF-A0AAA9SN62-F1
#
_cell.length_a   1.000
_cell.length_b   1.000
_cell.length_c   1.000
_cell.angle_alpha   90.00
_cell.angle_beta   90.00
_cell.angle_gamma   90.00
#
_symmetry.space_group_name_H-M   'P 1'
#
loop_
_entity.id
_entity.type
_entity.pdbx_description
1 polymer ?
#
loop_
_entity_poly.entity_id
_entity_poly.type
_entity_poly.pdbx_seq_one_letter_code
_entity_poly.pdbx_strand_id
1 'polypeptide(L)'
;MPEMPENMEQEEVNIPNRRVLITGATGLLGRAVYKEFQQNNWHAVGCGFRRARPKFEQVNLLDSNAVHHIIYDFQITDSPVVGAQRPRNAQLDCSRLETLGIGQRTPFRIGIKESLWPFLIDKRWRQTVFH
;
A
#
# COMPACT_ATOMS: atom_id res chain seq x y z
N MET A 1 31.19 33.23 8.23
CA MET A 1 29.99 32.53 7.73
C MET A 1 30.21 31.06 8.06
N PRO A 2 29.38 30.43 8.91
CA PRO A 2 29.53 29.00 9.14
C PRO A 2 28.91 28.24 7.96
N GLU A 3 29.71 27.35 7.38
CA GLU A 3 29.34 26.46 6.27
C GLU A 3 28.26 25.47 6.73
N MET A 4 27.23 25.31 5.90
CA MET A 4 26.17 24.32 6.10
C MET A 4 26.69 22.95 5.67
N PRO A 5 26.48 21.87 6.44
CA PRO A 5 26.84 20.55 5.97
C PRO A 5 25.91 20.13 4.83
N GLU A 6 26.47 20.13 3.62
CA GLU A 6 25.94 19.41 2.48
C GLU A 6 26.04 17.89 2.74
N ASN A 7 25.06 17.17 2.20
CA ASN A 7 25.00 15.71 2.10
C ASN A 7 24.41 14.97 3.32
N MET A 8 23.08 15.10 3.47
CA MET A 8 22.29 13.92 3.83
C MET A 8 22.33 12.95 2.65
N GLU A 9 23.36 12.11 2.61
CA GLU A 9 23.40 10.95 1.75
C GLU A 9 22.12 10.15 2.00
N GLN A 10 21.24 10.16 1.01
CA GLN A 10 20.11 9.24 0.99
C GLN A 10 20.74 7.86 0.89
N GLU A 11 20.84 7.15 2.02
CA GLU A 11 21.15 5.73 2.00
C GLU A 11 20.18 5.09 1.01
N GLU A 12 20.71 4.76 -0.15
CA GLU A 12 20.02 3.95 -1.13
C GLU A 12 19.96 2.57 -0.50
N VAL A 13 18.95 2.35 0.34
CA VAL A 13 18.72 1.06 0.98
C VAL A 13 18.47 0.09 -0.16
N ASN A 14 19.51 -0.64 -0.55
CA ASN A 14 19.46 -1.72 -1.50
C ASN A 14 18.80 -2.91 -0.80
N ILE A 15 17.48 -2.79 -0.57
CA ILE A 15 16.63 -3.91 -0.21
C ILE A 15 16.47 -4.69 -1.51
N PRO A 16 17.01 -5.92 -1.62
CA PRO A 16 16.90 -6.69 -2.84
C PRO A 16 15.42 -6.92 -3.13
N ASN A 17 14.94 -6.18 -4.14
CA ASN A 17 13.63 -6.21 -4.77
C ASN A 17 12.44 -5.66 -3.95
N ARG A 18 12.23 -4.33 -4.04
CA ARG A 18 10.94 -3.66 -3.78
C ARG A 18 9.82 -4.27 -4.64
N ARG A 19 9.20 -5.32 -4.13
CA ARG A 19 8.19 -6.12 -4.81
C ARG A 19 6.93 -6.16 -3.97
N VAL A 20 5.79 -5.97 -4.61
CA VAL A 20 4.49 -6.03 -3.94
C VAL A 20 3.49 -6.82 -4.78
N LEU A 21 2.76 -7.73 -4.15
CA LEU A 21 1.62 -8.43 -4.73
C LEU A 21 0.33 -7.81 -4.17
N ILE A 22 -0.52 -7.27 -5.03
CA ILE A 22 -1.79 -6.64 -4.66
C ILE A 22 -2.94 -7.54 -5.09
N THR A 23 -3.66 -8.11 -4.12
CA THR A 23 -4.93 -8.79 -4.41
C THR A 23 -6.08 -7.79 -4.53
N GLY A 24 -7.05 -8.07 -5.40
CA GLY A 24 -8.14 -7.13 -5.68
C GLY A 24 -7.67 -5.84 -6.37
N ALA A 25 -6.56 -5.90 -7.11
CA ALA A 25 -5.96 -4.77 -7.83
C ALA A 25 -6.87 -4.17 -8.92
N THR A 26 -7.99 -4.82 -9.24
CA THR A 26 -9.04 -4.31 -10.15
C THR A 26 -10.09 -3.45 -9.43
N GLY A 27 -10.12 -3.46 -8.10
CA GLY A 27 -11.06 -2.71 -7.27
C GLY A 27 -10.73 -1.23 -7.16
N LEU A 28 -11.52 -0.46 -6.40
CA LEU A 28 -11.25 0.97 -6.18
C LEU A 28 -9.95 1.19 -5.42
N LEU A 29 -9.83 0.59 -4.22
CA LEU A 29 -8.63 0.69 -3.38
C LEU A 29 -7.41 0.02 -4.02
N GLY A 30 -7.55 -1.24 -4.43
CA GLY A 30 -6.44 -2.02 -4.99
C GLY A 30 -5.80 -1.36 -6.21
N ARG A 31 -6.58 -0.74 -7.11
CA ARG A 31 -6.03 -0.01 -8.27
C ARG A 31 -5.16 1.17 -7.84
N ALA A 32 -5.58 1.90 -6.82
CA ALA A 32 -4.84 3.06 -6.35
C ALA A 32 -3.55 2.65 -5.63
N VAL A 33 -3.59 1.61 -4.80
CA VAL A 33 -2.41 1.05 -4.13
C VAL A 33 -1.40 0.56 -5.18
N TYR A 34 -1.87 -0.22 -6.17
CA TYR A 34 -1.03 -0.65 -7.30
C TYR A 34 -0.38 0.53 -8.02
N LYS A 35 -1.16 1.60 -8.30
CA LYS A 35 -0.66 2.79 -8.98
C LYS A 35 0.43 3.50 -8.15
N GLU A 36 0.21 3.68 -6.85
CA GLU A 36 1.18 4.36 -5.99
C GLU A 36 2.50 3.59 -5.92
N PHE A 37 2.45 2.26 -5.77
CA PHE A 37 3.65 1.42 -5.79
C PHE A 37 4.39 1.46 -7.14
N GLN A 38 3.67 1.38 -8.26
CA GLN A 38 4.25 1.54 -9.60
C GLN A 38 4.94 2.89 -9.78
N GLN A 39 4.35 3.98 -9.28
CA GLN A 39 4.92 5.33 -9.34
C GLN A 39 6.14 5.50 -8.43
N ASN A 40 6.35 4.60 -7.47
CA ASN A 40 7.46 4.60 -6.52
C ASN A 40 8.48 3.50 -6.82
N ASN A 41 8.58 3.08 -8.08
CA ASN A 41 9.54 2.09 -8.60
C ASN A 41 9.52 0.75 -7.84
N TRP A 42 8.35 0.32 -7.37
CA TRP A 42 8.15 -1.06 -6.95
C TRP A 42 7.80 -1.93 -8.15
N HIS A 43 8.34 -3.14 -8.19
CA HIS A 43 7.82 -4.20 -9.04
C HIS A 43 6.48 -4.69 -8.45
N ALA A 44 5.41 -3.99 -8.82
CA ALA A 44 4.06 -4.30 -8.37
C ALA A 44 3.37 -5.26 -9.33
N VAL A 45 2.93 -6.40 -8.81
CA VAL A 45 2.04 -7.35 -9.49
C VAL A 45 0.66 -7.20 -8.88
N GLY A 46 -0.35 -6.98 -9.71
CA GLY A 46 -1.74 -6.92 -9.28
C GLY A 46 -2.50 -8.14 -9.76
N CYS A 47 -3.40 -8.67 -8.94
CA CYS A 47 -4.34 -9.72 -9.36
C CYS A 47 -5.80 -9.32 -9.16
N GLY A 48 -6.67 -9.95 -9.93
CA GLY A 48 -8.11 -9.82 -9.84
C GLY A 48 -8.82 -11.09 -10.28
N PHE A 49 -10.13 -11.17 -10.03
CA PHE A 49 -10.92 -12.31 -10.51
C PHE A 49 -11.41 -12.04 -11.95
N ARG A 50 -12.64 -11.55 -12.13
CA ARG A 50 -13.25 -11.38 -13.46
C ARG A 50 -12.66 -10.25 -14.31
N ARG A 51 -12.11 -9.20 -13.69
CA ARG A 51 -11.71 -7.94 -14.37
C ARG A 51 -10.19 -7.80 -14.54
N ALA A 52 -9.43 -8.89 -14.39
CA ALA A 52 -7.98 -8.81 -14.28
C ALA A 52 -7.30 -8.43 -15.61
N ARG A 53 -7.72 -9.03 -16.71
CA ARG A 53 -7.10 -8.84 -18.02
C ARG A 53 -7.40 -7.44 -18.60
N PRO A 54 -6.47 -6.85 -19.38
CA PRO A 54 -5.16 -7.38 -19.76
C PRO A 54 -4.03 -7.08 -18.75
N LYS A 55 -4.27 -6.20 -17.77
CA LYS A 55 -3.21 -5.59 -16.95
C LYS A 55 -2.81 -6.38 -15.70
N PHE A 56 -3.71 -7.19 -15.17
CA PHE A 56 -3.55 -7.91 -13.91
C PHE A 56 -3.65 -9.41 -14.11
N GLU A 57 -3.05 -10.17 -13.19
CA GLU A 57 -3.16 -11.62 -13.16
C GLU A 57 -4.55 -12.06 -12.72
N GLN A 58 -5.13 -13.00 -13.46
CA GLN A 58 -6.43 -13.56 -13.10
C GLN A 58 -6.23 -14.66 -12.06
N VAL A 59 -6.69 -14.42 -10.83
CA VAL A 59 -6.56 -15.37 -9.72
C VAL A 59 -7.91 -15.50 -9.00
N ASN A 60 -8.37 -16.74 -8.85
CA ASN A 60 -9.45 -17.09 -7.94
C ASN A 60 -8.87 -17.34 -6.54
N LEU A 61 -9.08 -16.41 -5.61
CA LEU A 61 -8.55 -16.54 -4.24
C LEU A 61 -9.22 -17.66 -3.42
N LEU A 62 -10.33 -18.24 -3.91
CA LEU A 62 -10.97 -19.41 -3.30
C LEU A 62 -10.35 -20.73 -3.76
N ASP A 63 -9.51 -20.70 -4.80
CA ASP A 63 -8.77 -21.86 -5.29
C ASP A 63 -7.38 -21.87 -4.63
N SER A 64 -7.18 -22.82 -3.72
CA SER A 64 -5.93 -22.94 -2.96
C SER A 64 -4.72 -23.20 -3.86
N ASN A 65 -4.90 -23.91 -4.98
CA ASN A 65 -3.81 -24.18 -5.91
C ASN A 65 -3.44 -22.90 -6.65
N ALA A 66 -4.43 -22.15 -7.14
CA ALA A 66 -4.18 -20.86 -7.79
C ALA A 66 -3.48 -19.85 -6.87
N VAL A 67 -3.85 -19.82 -5.58
CA VAL A 67 -3.18 -19.00 -4.56
C VAL A 67 -1.75 -19.47 -4.31
N HIS A 68 -1.53 -20.79 -4.20
CA HIS A 68 -0.21 -21.35 -4.00
C HIS A 68 0.73 -21.01 -5.17
N HIS A 69 0.27 -21.17 -6.41
CA HIS A 69 1.05 -20.83 -7.61
C HIS A 69 1.50 -19.38 -7.62
N ILE A 70 0.60 -18.42 -7.42
CA ILE A 70 1.00 -17.00 -7.47
C ILE A 70 1.93 -16.60 -6.32
N ILE A 71 1.75 -17.17 -5.12
CA ILE A 71 2.64 -16.92 -3.98
C ILE A 71 4.04 -17.46 -4.25
N TYR A 72 4.13 -18.68 -4.80
CA TYR A 72 5.38 -19.33 -5.15
C TYR A 72 6.09 -18.60 -6.29
N ASP A 73 5.39 -18.32 -7.40
CA ASP A 73 5.94 -17.61 -8.55
C ASP A 73 6.40 -16.20 -8.17
N PHE A 74 5.66 -15.53 -7.29
CA PHE A 74 6.04 -14.23 -6.77
C PHE A 74 7.15 -14.31 -5.72
N GLN A 75 7.52 -15.48 -5.20
CA GLN A 75 8.58 -15.66 -4.20
C GLN A 75 8.35 -14.79 -2.95
N ILE A 76 7.17 -14.88 -2.35
CA ILE A 76 6.89 -14.20 -1.07
C ILE A 76 7.68 -14.92 0.03
N THR A 77 8.78 -14.31 0.49
CA THR A 77 9.72 -14.93 1.44
C THR A 77 9.33 -14.74 2.91
N ASP A 78 8.45 -13.78 3.21
CA ASP A 78 8.04 -13.49 4.59
C ASP A 78 6.71 -14.17 4.93
N SER A 79 6.62 -14.67 6.17
CA SER A 79 5.37 -15.20 6.70
C SER A 79 4.32 -14.07 6.73
N PRO A 80 3.06 -14.32 6.31
CA PRO A 80 2.04 -13.28 6.31
C PRO A 80 1.81 -12.78 7.73
N VAL A 81 1.89 -11.46 7.91
CA VAL A 81 1.42 -10.81 9.13
C VAL A 81 -0.09 -11.03 9.27
N VAL A 82 -0.54 -11.35 10.49
CA VAL A 82 -1.97 -11.51 10.76
C VAL A 82 -2.67 -10.18 10.46
N GLY A 83 -3.52 -10.17 9.43
CA GLY A 83 -4.26 -8.98 9.03
C GLY A 83 -5.24 -8.51 10.11
N ALA A 84 -5.68 -7.25 10.01
CA ALA A 84 -6.72 -6.73 10.90
C ALA A 84 -7.99 -7.59 10.81
N GLN A 85 -8.54 -7.99 11.96
CA GLN A 85 -9.79 -8.75 12.00
C GLN A 85 -10.92 -7.92 11.37
N ARG A 86 -11.64 -8.53 10.41
CA ARG A 86 -12.81 -7.88 9.82
C ARG A 86 -13.92 -7.79 10.88
N PRO A 87 -14.49 -6.60 11.12
CA PRO A 87 -15.60 -6.46 12.06
C PRO A 87 -16.84 -7.21 11.57
N ARG A 88 -17.61 -7.81 12.49
CA ARG A 88 -18.85 -8.55 12.17
C ARG A 88 -19.98 -7.65 11.68
N ASN A 89 -20.03 -6.40 12.16
CA ASN A 89 -20.94 -5.36 11.70
C ASN A 89 -20.12 -4.13 11.31
N ALA A 90 -20.27 -3.67 10.06
CA ALA A 90 -19.60 -2.49 9.55
C ALA A 90 -20.48 -1.22 9.61
N GLN A 91 -21.71 -1.32 10.11
CA GLN A 91 -22.54 -0.17 10.41
C GLN A 91 -22.04 0.46 11.71
N LEU A 92 -21.42 1.64 11.57
CA LEU A 92 -20.99 2.47 12.67
C LEU A 92 -21.76 3.80 12.56
N ASP A 93 -22.46 4.18 13.62
CA ASP A 93 -22.93 5.56 13.78
C ASP A 93 -21.71 6.44 14.07
N CYS A 94 -21.39 7.34 13.14
CA CYS A 94 -20.22 8.20 13.22
C CYS A 94 -20.50 9.55 13.91
N SER A 95 -21.74 9.83 14.32
CA SER A 95 -22.13 11.13 14.89
C SER A 95 -21.31 11.52 16.13
N ARG A 96 -20.99 10.55 17.00
CA ARG A 96 -20.11 10.74 18.15
C ARG A 96 -18.66 11.02 17.78
N LEU A 97 -18.16 10.37 16.73
CA LEU A 97 -16.80 10.60 16.24
C LEU A 97 -16.71 12.02 15.64
N GLU A 98 -17.68 12.40 14.82
CA GLU A 98 -17.78 13.73 14.23
C GLU A 98 -17.81 14.83 15.30
N THR A 99 -18.57 14.63 16.38
CA THR A 99 -18.64 15.55 17.53
C THR A 99 -17.29 15.70 18.25
N LEU A 100 -16.49 14.62 18.29
CA LEU A 100 -15.14 14.62 18.86
C LEU A 100 -14.07 15.16 17.89
N GLY A 101 -14.47 15.63 16.70
CA GLY A 101 -13.55 16.04 15.63
C GLY A 101 -12.84 14.87 14.94
N ILE A 102 -13.23 13.63 15.25
CA ILE A 102 -12.71 12.39 14.65
C ILE A 102 -13.52 12.11 13.38
N GLY A 103 -12.86 11.96 12.24
CA GLY A 103 -13.54 11.77 10.95
C GLY A 103 -13.40 12.92 9.96
N GLN A 104 -12.38 13.78 10.15
CA GLN A 104 -11.93 14.67 9.09
C GLN A 104 -11.71 13.87 7.80
N ARG A 105 -12.38 14.27 6.72
CA ARG A 105 -12.29 13.57 5.44
C ARG A 105 -10.97 13.90 4.76
N THR A 106 -10.02 13.00 4.85
CA THR A 106 -8.80 13.09 4.04
C THR A 106 -9.14 12.73 2.59
N PRO A 107 -8.86 13.60 1.60
CA PRO A 107 -8.98 13.22 0.20
C PRO A 107 -8.15 11.96 -0.05
N PHE A 108 -8.74 10.96 -0.69
CA PHE A 108 -8.14 9.65 -0.83
C PHE A 108 -6.71 9.67 -1.42
N ARG A 109 -6.44 10.58 -2.38
CA ARG A 109 -5.12 10.79 -2.97
C ARG A 109 -4.02 11.21 -1.98
N ILE A 110 -4.40 11.86 -0.89
CA ILE A 110 -3.50 12.26 0.20
C ILE A 110 -3.35 11.09 1.16
N GLY A 111 -4.47 10.56 1.64
CA GLY A 111 -4.49 9.49 2.63
C GLY A 111 -3.79 8.21 2.17
N ILE A 112 -3.81 7.88 0.87
CA ILE A 112 -3.09 6.72 0.36
C ILE A 112 -1.56 6.88 0.43
N LYS A 113 -1.05 8.09 0.16
CA LYS A 113 0.39 8.40 0.25
C LYS A 113 0.85 8.38 1.69
N GLU A 114 0.05 8.97 2.58
CA GLU A 114 0.26 8.87 4.00
C GLU A 114 0.24 7.42 4.45
N SER A 115 -0.75 6.62 4.09
CA SER A 115 -0.83 5.22 4.54
C SER A 115 0.35 4.35 4.08
N LEU A 116 0.86 4.61 2.87
CA LEU A 116 1.95 3.83 2.26
C LEU A 116 3.34 4.42 2.53
N TRP A 117 3.44 5.54 3.26
CA TRP A 117 4.67 6.31 3.45
C TRP A 117 5.91 5.47 3.81
N PRO A 118 5.85 4.41 4.64
CA PRO A 118 7.04 3.63 4.98
C PRO A 118 7.67 2.93 3.77
N PHE A 119 6.89 2.76 2.70
CA PHE A 119 7.24 2.01 1.51
C PHE A 119 7.51 2.90 0.29
N LEU A 120 7.20 4.20 0.34
CA LEU A 120 7.37 5.12 -0.78
C LEU A 120 8.81 5.70 -0.82
N ILE A 121 9.27 6.10 -2.00
CA ILE A 121 10.63 6.65 -2.18
C ILE A 121 10.76 8.01 -1.49
N ASP A 122 9.73 8.84 -1.64
CA ASP A 122 9.76 10.20 -1.14
C ASP A 122 9.49 10.22 0.37
N LYS A 123 10.56 10.30 1.17
CA LYS A 123 10.48 10.48 2.62
C LYS A 123 10.22 11.94 3.05
N ARG A 124 10.10 12.90 2.11
CA ARG A 124 9.93 14.34 2.42
C ARG A 124 8.65 14.67 3.20
N TRP A 125 7.64 13.80 3.18
CA TRP A 125 6.38 14.00 3.92
C TRP A 125 6.56 14.10 5.45
N ARG A 126 7.75 13.77 5.99
CA ARG A 126 8.07 13.94 7.41
C ARG A 126 8.62 15.32 7.80
N GLN A 127 8.99 16.20 6.86
CA GLN A 127 9.63 17.47 7.22
C GLN A 127 8.65 18.59 7.65
N THR A 128 7.33 18.37 7.59
CA THR A 128 6.34 19.44 7.81
C THR A 128 5.47 19.29 9.07
N VAL A 129 5.73 18.32 9.95
CA VAL A 129 4.89 18.11 11.16
C VAL A 129 5.74 18.03 12.42
N PHE A 130 6.47 19.10 12.71
CA PHE A 130 6.90 19.48 14.05
C PHE A 130 6.94 21.01 14.12
N HIS A 131 5.83 21.63 14.53
CA HIS A 131 5.78 22.97 15.12
C HIS A 131 4.67 22.97 16.17
#